data_AF-A0A1V4LWW2-F1
#
_entry.id   AF-A0A1V4LWW2-F1
#
_cell.length_a   1.000
_cell.length_b   1.000
_cell.length_c   1.000
_cell.angle_alpha   90.00
_cell.angle_beta   90.00
_cell.angle_gamma   90.00
#
_symmetry.space_group_name_H-M   'P 1'
#
loop_
_entity.id
_entity.type
_entity.pdbx_description
1 polymer ?
#
loop_
_entity_poly.entity_id
_entity_poly.type
_entity_poly.pdbx_seq_one_letter_code
_entity_poly.pdbx_strand_id
1 'polypeptide(L)'
;MTSSTPDSPYIKPTPHPENRFKALTNNCSDMPTLFVDTQAPLDVLVDAANHRIQAVTQVLENLSMRGSIECDSFILSDFALLCAVPLRDGCDVLEVIGRRLRPQASGGV
;
A
#
# COMPACT_ATOMS: atom_id res chain seq x y z
N MET A 1 -12.69 -26.25 -27.65
CA MET A 1 -11.78 -26.40 -26.48
C MET A 1 -10.53 -25.59 -26.79
N THR A 2 -10.44 -24.36 -26.30
CA THR A 2 -9.25 -23.52 -26.48
C THR A 2 -8.23 -23.93 -25.43
N SER A 3 -7.09 -24.48 -25.84
CA SER A 3 -6.01 -24.84 -24.93
C SER A 3 -5.41 -23.57 -24.33
N SER A 4 -5.57 -23.36 -23.03
CA SER A 4 -4.86 -22.30 -22.31
C SER A 4 -3.38 -22.69 -22.22
N THR A 5 -2.51 -21.94 -22.88
CA THR A 5 -1.07 -22.04 -22.67
C THR A 5 -0.79 -21.58 -21.23
N PRO A 6 -0.16 -22.39 -20.37
CA PRO A 6 0.17 -21.95 -19.01
C PRO A 6 1.23 -20.83 -19.07
N ASP A 7 1.09 -19.84 -18.20
CA ASP A 7 2.06 -18.76 -18.06
C ASP A 7 3.44 -19.32 -17.70
N SER A 8 4.48 -18.66 -18.20
CA SER A 8 5.86 -19.00 -17.84
C SER A 8 6.06 -18.85 -16.32
N PRO A 9 6.84 -19.71 -15.66
CA PRO A 9 7.10 -19.60 -14.23
C PRO A 9 7.62 -18.21 -13.87
N TYR A 10 7.04 -17.60 -12.84
CA TYR A 10 7.49 -16.30 -12.37
C TYR A 10 8.94 -16.37 -11.89
N ILE A 11 9.76 -15.44 -12.39
CA ILE A 11 11.12 -15.23 -11.93
C ILE A 11 11.11 -13.98 -11.06
N LYS A 12 11.31 -14.17 -9.75
CA LYS A 12 11.41 -13.06 -8.79
C LYS A 12 12.54 -12.13 -9.19
N PRO A 13 12.27 -10.82 -9.46
CA PRO A 13 13.32 -9.86 -9.72
C PRO A 13 14.27 -9.82 -8.52
N THR A 14 15.58 -9.87 -8.78
CA THR A 14 16.58 -9.64 -7.74
C THR A 14 16.31 -8.27 -7.11
N PRO A 15 16.24 -8.17 -5.76
CA PRO A 15 16.16 -6.88 -5.09
C PRO A 15 17.41 -6.08 -5.42
N HIS A 16 17.31 -5.15 -6.38
CA HIS A 16 18.39 -4.23 -6.68
C HIS A 16 18.29 -3.02 -5.75
N PRO A 17 19.40 -2.54 -5.18
CA PRO A 17 19.41 -1.33 -4.35
C PRO A 17 18.91 -0.08 -5.12
N GLU A 18 18.85 -0.16 -6.46
CA GLU A 18 18.39 0.87 -7.40
C GLU A 18 16.95 0.63 -7.92
N ASN A 19 16.19 -0.33 -7.39
CA ASN A 19 14.86 -0.64 -7.93
C ASN A 19 13.89 0.54 -7.70
N ARG A 20 13.54 1.23 -8.79
CA ARG A 20 12.53 2.29 -8.84
C ARG A 20 11.21 1.87 -8.19
N PHE A 21 10.80 0.62 -8.38
CA PHE A 21 9.56 0.09 -7.82
C PHE A 21 9.81 -0.69 -6.52
N LYS A 22 9.21 -0.23 -5.43
CA LYS A 22 9.16 -0.96 -4.14
C LYS A 22 7.82 -1.69 -4.06
N ALA A 23 7.84 -2.98 -3.77
CA ALA A 23 6.62 -3.75 -3.54
C ALA A 23 5.88 -3.21 -2.31
N LEU A 24 4.55 -3.14 -2.37
CA LEU A 24 3.73 -2.89 -1.20
C LEU A 24 3.83 -4.08 -0.23
N THR A 25 3.84 -3.81 1.06
CA THR A 25 3.95 -4.83 2.12
C THR A 25 2.70 -5.69 2.23
N ASN A 26 1.57 -5.20 1.71
CA ASN A 26 0.28 -5.87 1.76
C ASN A 26 -0.05 -6.72 0.52
N ASN A 27 0.95 -7.09 -0.30
CA ASN A 27 0.74 -8.05 -1.38
C ASN A 27 0.28 -9.42 -0.80
N CYS A 28 -0.70 -10.06 -1.43
CA CYS A 28 -1.28 -11.32 -0.97
C CYS A 28 -0.56 -12.59 -1.46
N SER A 29 0.51 -12.43 -2.24
CA SER A 29 1.28 -13.50 -2.87
C SER A 29 2.77 -13.24 -2.73
N ASP A 30 3.57 -14.31 -2.75
CA ASP A 30 5.03 -14.25 -2.81
C ASP A 30 5.56 -13.53 -4.06
N MET A 31 4.72 -13.47 -5.10
CA MET A 31 4.91 -12.64 -6.29
C MET A 31 4.20 -11.30 -6.08
N PRO A 32 4.91 -10.21 -5.74
CA PRO A 32 4.28 -8.91 -5.62
C PRO A 32 3.78 -8.42 -6.97
N THR A 33 2.56 -7.88 -6.99
CA THR A 33 1.91 -7.31 -8.18
C THR A 33 1.62 -5.82 -8.01
N LEU A 34 1.59 -5.33 -6.77
CA LEU A 34 1.38 -3.93 -6.44
C LEU A 34 2.67 -3.30 -5.92
N PHE A 35 2.99 -2.13 -6.48
CA PHE A 35 4.24 -1.42 -6.22
C PHE A 35 4.02 0.08 -6.07
N VAL A 36 4.88 0.72 -5.29
CA VAL A 36 5.07 2.17 -5.27
C VAL A 36 6.28 2.54 -6.12
N ASP A 37 6.11 3.54 -6.99
CA ASP A 37 7.20 4.18 -7.72
C ASP A 37 7.95 5.13 -6.77
N THR A 38 9.11 4.70 -6.30
CA THR A 38 9.90 5.46 -5.32
C THR A 38 10.49 6.76 -5.87
N GLN A 39 10.53 6.90 -7.21
CA GLN A 39 11.09 8.05 -7.91
C GLN A 39 10.01 9.03 -8.42
N ALA A 40 8.72 8.74 -8.23
CA ALA A 40 7.64 9.66 -8.59
C ALA A 40 7.79 11.03 -7.87
N PRO A 41 7.26 12.14 -8.42
CA PRO A 41 7.30 13.44 -7.75
C PRO A 41 6.75 13.38 -6.31
N LEU A 42 7.35 14.15 -5.38
CA LEU A 42 6.99 14.07 -3.96
C LEU A 42 5.54 14.49 -3.69
N ASP A 43 5.07 15.51 -4.39
CA ASP A 43 3.67 15.96 -4.39
C ASP A 43 2.72 14.84 -4.83
N VAL A 44 3.05 14.13 -5.92
CA VAL A 44 2.26 12.99 -6.40
C VAL A 44 2.25 11.84 -5.38
N LEU A 45 3.37 11.57 -4.71
CA LEU A 45 3.43 10.56 -3.65
C LEU A 45 2.59 10.98 -2.43
N VAL A 46 2.65 12.25 -2.04
CA VAL A 46 1.85 12.80 -0.94
C VAL A 46 0.37 12.69 -1.26
N ASP A 47 -0.05 13.07 -2.45
CA ASP A 47 -1.45 12.96 -2.90
C ASP A 47 -1.92 11.51 -2.91
N ALA A 48 -1.09 10.58 -3.38
CA ALA A 48 -1.40 9.16 -3.39
C ALA A 48 -1.56 8.55 -1.98
N ALA A 49 -0.73 8.97 -1.02
CA ALA A 49 -0.85 8.58 0.39
C ALA A 49 -2.10 9.20 1.02
N ASN A 50 -2.31 10.50 0.82
CA ASN A 50 -3.45 11.25 1.35
C ASN A 50 -4.77 10.66 0.87
N HIS A 51 -4.90 10.39 -0.43
CA HIS A 51 -6.13 9.82 -1.00
C HIS A 51 -6.55 8.52 -0.28
N ARG A 52 -5.61 7.61 -0.04
CA ARG A 52 -5.88 6.34 0.65
C ARG A 52 -6.26 6.53 2.11
N ILE A 53 -5.49 7.35 2.82
CA ILE A 53 -5.72 7.61 4.25
C ILE A 53 -7.07 8.31 4.44
N GLN A 54 -7.37 9.33 3.63
CA GLN A 54 -8.64 10.05 3.69
C GLN A 54 -9.84 9.16 3.36
N ALA A 55 -9.73 8.27 2.36
CA ALA A 55 -10.79 7.32 2.05
C ALA A 55 -11.15 6.45 3.26
N VAL A 56 -10.13 5.95 3.98
CA VAL A 56 -10.36 5.15 5.20
C VAL A 56 -10.89 6.00 6.34
N THR A 57 -10.34 7.20 6.55
CA THR A 57 -10.84 8.15 7.54
C THR A 57 -12.34 8.41 7.33
N GLN A 58 -12.75 8.68 6.10
CA GLN A 58 -14.16 8.95 5.78
C GLN A 58 -15.07 7.76 6.10
N VAL A 59 -14.61 6.53 5.84
CA VAL A 59 -15.36 5.31 6.19
C VAL A 59 -15.48 5.18 7.71
N LEU A 60 -14.37 5.33 8.44
CA LEU A 60 -14.36 5.19 9.90
C LEU A 60 -15.16 6.29 10.60
N GLU A 61 -15.10 7.52 10.13
CA GLU A 61 -15.92 8.63 10.62
C GLU A 61 -17.41 8.34 10.41
N ASN A 62 -17.80 7.89 9.22
CA ASN A 62 -19.18 7.52 8.93
C ASN A 62 -19.70 6.37 9.81
N LEU A 63 -18.84 5.40 10.12
CA LEU A 63 -19.16 4.31 11.05
C LEU A 63 -19.29 4.85 12.49
N SER A 64 -18.40 5.74 12.91
CA SER A 64 -18.42 6.32 14.27
C SER A 64 -19.66 7.16 14.56
N MET A 65 -20.25 7.79 13.53
CA MET A 65 -21.49 8.56 13.66
C MET A 65 -22.75 7.70 13.81
N ARG A 66 -22.68 6.39 13.51
CA ARG A 66 -23.79 5.45 13.71
C ARG A 66 -23.76 4.95 15.16
N GLY A 67 -24.69 5.44 15.98
CA GLY A 67 -24.77 5.14 17.42
C GLY A 67 -24.95 3.66 17.79
N SER A 68 -25.30 2.80 16.82
CA SER A 68 -25.12 1.34 16.91
C SER A 68 -24.81 0.78 15.52
N ILE A 69 -23.88 -0.17 15.47
CA ILE A 69 -23.60 -0.97 14.28
C ILE A 69 -24.11 -2.37 14.59
N GLU A 70 -25.34 -2.67 14.17
CA GLU A 70 -25.83 -4.05 14.13
C GLU A 70 -25.19 -4.74 12.93
N CYS A 71 -24.09 -5.44 13.15
CA CYS A 71 -23.42 -6.24 12.13
C CYS A 71 -22.97 -7.57 12.73
N ASP A 72 -23.12 -8.63 11.94
CA ASP A 72 -22.50 -9.91 12.24
C ASP A 72 -20.99 -9.74 12.38
N SER A 73 -20.37 -10.49 13.30
CA SER A 73 -18.92 -10.41 13.56
C SER A 73 -18.07 -10.63 12.30
N PHE A 74 -18.57 -11.37 11.31
CA PHE A 74 -17.90 -11.59 10.03
C PHE A 74 -17.82 -10.30 9.20
N ILE A 75 -18.90 -9.52 9.18
CA ILE A 75 -18.99 -8.25 8.45
C ILE A 75 -18.00 -7.24 9.04
N LEU A 76 -17.88 -7.17 10.37
CA LEU A 76 -16.92 -6.27 11.02
C LEU A 76 -15.46 -6.63 10.67
N SER A 77 -15.15 -7.92 10.60
CA SER A 77 -13.82 -8.39 10.18
C SER A 77 -13.51 -8.00 8.73
N ASP A 78 -14.47 -8.16 7.82
CA ASP A 78 -14.31 -7.78 6.41
C ASP A 78 -14.16 -6.26 6.26
N PHE A 79 -14.90 -5.45 7.03
CA PHE A 79 -14.72 -4.00 7.06
C PHE A 79 -13.35 -3.60 7.60
N ALA A 80 -12.88 -4.25 8.66
CA ALA A 80 -11.55 -3.99 9.21
C ALA A 80 -10.46 -4.32 8.17
N LEU A 81 -10.61 -5.43 7.45
CA LEU A 81 -9.70 -5.80 6.36
C LEU A 81 -9.76 -4.80 5.20
N LEU A 82 -10.97 -4.37 4.82
CA LEU A 82 -11.19 -3.36 3.78
C LEU A 82 -10.51 -2.02 4.12
N CYS A 83 -10.48 -1.63 5.39
CA CYS A 83 -9.75 -0.44 5.86
C CYS A 83 -8.24 -0.68 5.95
N ALA A 84 -7.82 -1.88 6.37
CA ALA A 84 -6.41 -2.20 6.59
C ALA A 84 -5.59 -2.17 5.29
N VAL A 85 -6.17 -2.63 4.17
CA VAL A 85 -5.50 -2.65 2.85
C VAL A 85 -5.03 -1.24 2.43
N PRO A 86 -5.93 -0.25 2.20
CA PRO A 86 -5.53 1.10 1.81
C PRO A 86 -4.72 1.84 2.89
N LEU A 87 -4.92 1.57 4.20
CA LEU A 87 -4.07 2.15 5.24
C LEU A 87 -2.62 1.67 5.12
N ARG A 88 -2.40 0.37 4.94
CA ARG A 88 -1.06 -0.21 4.77
C ARG A 88 -0.39 0.33 3.50
N ASP A 89 -1.14 0.37 2.40
CA ASP A 89 -0.66 0.96 1.15
C ASP A 89 -0.26 2.44 1.35
N GLY A 90 -1.07 3.22 2.07
CA GLY A 90 -0.75 4.61 2.42
C GLY A 90 0.51 4.73 3.27
N CYS A 91 0.68 3.86 4.28
CA CYS A 91 1.89 3.81 5.10
C CYS A 91 3.14 3.47 4.28
N ASP A 92 3.05 2.56 3.30
CA ASP A 92 4.19 2.22 2.43
C ASP A 92 4.64 3.42 1.59
N VAL A 93 3.70 4.24 1.11
CA VAL A 93 3.98 5.48 0.39
C VAL A 93 4.59 6.53 1.33
N LEU A 94 4.04 6.70 2.54
CA LEU A 94 4.60 7.60 3.55
C LEU A 94 6.04 7.21 3.94
N GLU A 95 6.35 5.91 3.97
CA GLU A 95 7.72 5.45 4.23
C GLU A 95 8.68 5.89 3.11
N VAL A 96 8.27 5.81 1.85
CA VAL A 96 9.06 6.30 0.70
C VAL A 96 9.28 7.80 0.81
N ILE A 97 8.23 8.58 1.13
CA ILE A 97 8.32 10.02 1.34
C ILE A 97 9.32 10.32 2.48
N GLY A 98 9.17 9.66 3.62
CA GLY A 98 10.04 9.86 4.79
C GLY A 98 11.50 9.51 4.51
N ARG A 99 11.79 8.48 3.72
CA ARG A 99 13.15 8.14 3.28
C ARG A 99 13.76 9.23 2.40
N ARG A 100 12.98 9.84 1.51
CA ARG A 100 13.45 10.91 0.61
C ARG A 100 13.63 12.26 1.30
N LEU A 101 12.83 12.53 2.33
CA LEU A 101 12.92 13.76 3.12
C LEU A 101 13.99 13.67 4.21
N ARG A 102 14.45 12.47 4.57
CA ARG A 102 15.52 12.30 5.56
C ARG A 102 16.77 13.04 5.07
N PRO A 103 17.35 13.95 5.87
CA PRO A 103 18.63 14.53 5.54
C PRO A 103 19.61 13.40 5.29
N GLN A 104 20.35 13.43 4.17
CA GLN A 104 21.54 12.61 4.09
C GLN A 104 22.38 13.03 5.30
N ALA A 105 22.58 12.13 6.25
CA ALA A 105 23.56 12.38 7.30
C ALA A 105 24.85 12.64 6.53
N SER A 106 25.26 13.91 6.47
CA SER A 106 26.57 14.28 5.96
C SER A 106 27.53 13.33 6.66
N GLY A 107 28.16 12.45 5.89
CA GLY A 107 29.22 11.58 6.38
C GLY A 107 30.27 12.49 6.99
N GLY A 108 30.19 12.64 8.31
CA GLY A 108 31.11 13.40 9.10
C GLY A 108 32.31 12.54 9.37
N VAL A 109 33.43 12.97 8.77
CA VAL A 109 34.83 12.61 9.03
C VAL A 109 35.27 11.19 8.64
#